data_AF-U7QEG1-F1
#
_entry.id   AF-U7QEG1-F1
#
_cell.length_a   1.000
_cell.length_b   1.000
_cell.length_c   1.000
_cell.angle_alpha   90.00
_cell.angle_beta   90.00
_cell.angle_gamma   90.00
#
_symmetry.space_group_name_H-M   'P 1'
#
loop_
_entity.id
_entity.type
_entity.pdbx_description
1 polymer ?
#
loop_
_entity_poly.entity_id
_entity_poly.type
_entity_poly.pdbx_seq_one_letter_code
_entity_poly.pdbx_strand_id
1 'polypeptide(L)'
;MFRICLSPSVIKIVPFWEDQQFSVNLAGNLASAEAKGLLVLATVGEFNPVQLAFAWTRLNNIPILLGRTNFFSEFDVCFYGSQLAFEVCPKSRESGDD
;
A
#
# COMPACT_ATOMS: atom_id res chain seq x y z
N MET A 1 10.50 5.26 12.05
CA MET A 1 10.30 3.98 11.33
C MET A 1 8.88 3.50 11.60
N PHE A 2 7.91 3.89 10.77
CA PHE A 2 6.53 3.43 10.92
C PHE A 2 6.49 1.95 10.53
N ARG A 3 6.35 1.06 11.51
CA ARG A 3 5.93 -0.31 11.22
C ARG A 3 4.48 -0.22 10.75
N ILE A 4 4.23 -0.51 9.48
CA ILE A 4 2.90 -0.89 9.04
C ILE A 4 2.63 -2.24 9.71
N CYS A 5 1.97 -2.19 10.87
CA CYS A 5 1.50 -3.38 11.55
C CYS A 5 0.35 -3.96 10.72
N LEU A 6 0.69 -4.88 9.81
CA LEU A 6 -0.31 -5.78 9.26
C LEU A 6 -0.79 -6.66 10.42
N SER A 7 -1.86 -6.25 11.11
CA SER A 7 -2.40 -6.95 12.26
C SER A 7 -2.65 -8.43 11.91
N PRO A 8 -2.13 -9.39 12.68
CA PRO A 8 -2.32 -10.81 12.42
C PRO A 8 -3.73 -11.32 12.79
N SER A 9 -4.61 -10.46 13.32
CA SER A 9 -5.89 -10.85 13.92
C SER A 9 -7.09 -10.91 12.97
N VAL A 10 -6.88 -10.74 11.67
CA VAL A 10 -7.84 -11.18 10.66
C VAL A 10 -7.24 -12.42 10.05
N ILE A 11 -7.94 -13.56 10.09
CA ILE A 11 -7.51 -14.82 9.47
C ILE A 11 -6.99 -14.50 8.06
N LYS A 12 -5.66 -14.53 7.92
CA LYS A 12 -4.98 -14.15 6.69
C LYS A 12 -4.87 -15.43 5.87
N ILE A 13 -5.86 -15.67 5.02
CA ILE A 13 -5.61 -16.46 3.83
C ILE A 13 -4.57 -15.65 3.06
N VAL A 14 -3.31 -16.05 3.17
CA VAL A 14 -2.25 -15.48 2.34
C VAL A 14 -2.66 -15.83 0.91
N PRO A 15 -2.96 -14.85 0.05
CA PRO A 15 -3.34 -15.18 -1.31
C PRO A 15 -2.19 -15.95 -1.95
N PHE A 16 -2.45 -17.16 -2.42
CA PHE A 16 -1.48 -17.87 -3.25
C PHE A 16 -1.25 -17.04 -4.50
N TRP A 17 -0.01 -16.92 -4.92
CA TRP A 17 0.35 -16.19 -6.13
C TRP A 17 -0.48 -16.69 -7.32
N GLU A 18 -0.73 -17.98 -7.36
CA GLU A 18 -1.48 -18.71 -8.37
C GLU A 18 -2.95 -18.28 -8.46
N ASP A 19 -3.56 -17.91 -7.33
CA ASP A 19 -4.98 -17.53 -7.26
C ASP A 19 -5.23 -16.08 -7.70
N GLN A 20 -4.18 -15.28 -7.82
CA GLN A 20 -4.31 -13.89 -8.27
C GLN A 20 -4.47 -13.86 -9.80
N GLN A 21 -5.67 -13.50 -10.27
CA GLN A 21 -6.01 -13.44 -11.69
C GLN A 21 -5.69 -12.09 -12.36
N PHE A 22 -5.48 -11.04 -11.58
CA PHE A 22 -5.28 -9.69 -12.12
C PHE A 22 -3.80 -9.38 -12.30
N SER A 23 -3.32 -9.39 -13.55
CA SER A 23 -2.00 -8.89 -13.89
C SER A 23 -1.98 -7.36 -13.92
N VAL A 24 -0.93 -6.76 -13.38
CA VAL A 24 -0.74 -5.31 -13.36
C VAL A 24 0.57 -4.98 -14.08
N ASN A 25 0.51 -4.04 -15.02
CA ASN A 25 1.71 -3.54 -15.68
C ASN A 25 2.39 -2.50 -14.78
N LEU A 26 3.62 -2.79 -14.40
CA LEU A 26 4.49 -1.84 -13.72
C LEU A 26 5.16 -0.89 -14.71
N ALA A 27 5.72 0.20 -14.19
CA ALA A 27 6.42 1.20 -14.97
C ALA A 27 7.84 1.44 -14.44
N GLY A 28 8.65 2.17 -15.21
CA GLY A 28 10.02 2.53 -14.86
C GLY A 28 10.91 1.31 -14.67
N ASN A 29 11.70 1.29 -13.59
CA ASN A 29 12.69 0.25 -13.32
C ASN A 29 12.10 -1.15 -13.09
N LEU A 30 10.78 -1.24 -12.90
CA LEU A 30 10.07 -2.51 -12.70
C LEU A 30 9.19 -2.88 -13.89
N ALA A 31 9.26 -2.15 -15.01
CA ALA A 31 8.38 -2.39 -16.17
C ALA A 31 8.50 -3.80 -16.77
N SER A 32 9.65 -4.45 -16.63
CA SER A 32 9.87 -5.82 -17.09
C SER A 32 9.45 -6.89 -16.07
N ALA A 33 9.09 -6.49 -14.85
CA ALA A 33 8.72 -7.43 -13.80
C ALA A 33 7.26 -7.81 -13.91
N GLU A 34 6.98 -9.12 -13.87
CA GLU A 34 5.61 -9.61 -13.72
C GLU A 34 5.07 -9.18 -12.35
N ALA A 35 3.89 -8.58 -12.35
CA ALA A 35 3.19 -8.20 -11.14
C ALA A 35 1.72 -8.57 -11.19
N LYS A 36 1.20 -8.90 -10.01
CA LYS A 36 -0.21 -9.20 -9.78
C LYS A 36 -0.81 -8.18 -8.82
N GLY A 37 -2.05 -7.81 -9.06
CA GLY A 37 -2.82 -6.95 -8.18
C GLY A 37 -3.15 -7.67 -6.88
N LEU A 38 -2.95 -6.98 -5.76
CA LEU A 38 -3.22 -7.49 -4.42
C LEU A 38 -3.95 -6.41 -3.63
N LEU A 39 -5.18 -6.70 -3.21
CA LEU A 39 -5.93 -5.81 -2.31
C LEU A 39 -5.74 -6.27 -0.87
N VAL A 40 -5.32 -5.35 0.01
CA VAL A 40 -5.11 -5.65 1.43
C VAL A 40 -5.87 -4.65 2.29
N LEU A 41 -6.43 -5.15 3.39
CA LEU A 41 -6.86 -4.30 4.49
C LEU A 41 -5.64 -4.04 5.38
N ALA A 42 -5.23 -2.78 5.48
CA ALA A 42 -4.03 -2.38 6.22
C ALA A 42 -4.36 -1.35 7.31
N THR A 43 -3.68 -1.48 8.43
CA THR A 43 -3.69 -0.51 9.53
C THR A 43 -2.35 0.23 9.54
N VAL A 44 -2.39 1.55 9.54
CA VAL A 44 -1.21 2.41 9.55
C VAL A 44 -1.18 3.14 10.89
N GLY A 45 -0.21 2.82 11.75
CA GLY A 45 -0.19 3.34 13.12
C GLY A 45 -1.47 3.00 13.87
N GLU A 46 -2.10 4.01 14.47
CA GLU A 46 -3.35 3.90 15.24
C GLU A 46 -4.59 4.34 14.43
N PHE A 47 -4.47 4.46 13.10
CA PHE A 47 -5.60 4.86 12.25
C PHE A 47 -6.56 3.70 11.96
N ASN A 48 -7.78 4.04 11.53
CA ASN A 48 -8.74 3.04 11.08
C ASN A 48 -8.18 2.22 9.89
N PRO A 49 -8.51 0.91 9.80
CA PRO A 49 -8.09 0.11 8.67
C PRO A 49 -8.60 0.67 7.33
N VAL A 50 -7.73 0.70 6.32
CA VAL A 50 -8.05 1.15 4.96
C VAL A 50 -7.71 0.05 3.95
N GLN A 51 -8.46 0.01 2.84
CA GLN A 51 -8.15 -0.89 1.73
C GLN A 51 -7.07 -0.27 0.85
N LEU A 52 -5.98 -0.99 0.64
CA LEU A 52 -4.85 -0.58 -0.18
C LEU A 52 -4.60 -1.60 -1.30
N ALA A 53 -4.49 -1.13 -2.53
CA ALA A 53 -4.08 -1.93 -3.68
C ALA A 53 -2.55 -1.91 -3.87
N PHE A 54 -1.95 -3.08 -3.92
CA PHE A 54 -0.53 -3.30 -4.19
C PHE A 54 -0.33 -4.05 -5.50
N ALA A 55 0.82 -3.82 -6.12
CA ALA A 55 1.35 -4.71 -7.13
C ALA A 55 2.36 -5.64 -6.45
N TRP A 56 2.06 -6.93 -6.43
CA TRP A 56 2.94 -7.96 -5.91
C TRP A 56 3.77 -8.53 -7.06
N THR A 57 5.09 -8.47 -6.94
CA THR A 57 6.02 -9.04 -7.92
C THR A 57 6.74 -10.24 -7.32
N ARG A 58 7.27 -11.12 -8.17
CA ARG A 58 8.17 -12.20 -7.74
C ARG A 58 9.60 -11.74 -7.43
N LEU A 59 9.93 -10.46 -7.64
CA LEU A 59 11.23 -9.93 -7.30
C LEU A 59 11.35 -9.80 -5.79
N ASN A 60 12.36 -10.46 -5.24
CA ASN A 60 12.70 -10.37 -3.83
C ASN A 60 13.49 -9.07 -3.56
N ASN A 61 13.40 -8.57 -2.33
CA ASN A 61 14.18 -7.42 -1.82
C ASN A 61 13.81 -6.03 -2.40
N ILE A 62 12.62 -5.85 -2.95
CA ILE A 62 12.12 -4.50 -3.28
C ILE A 62 11.45 -3.91 -2.03
N PRO A 63 11.78 -2.66 -1.64
CA PRO A 63 11.06 -1.98 -0.58
C PRO A 63 9.59 -1.80 -0.97
N ILE A 64 8.69 -1.75 0.02
CA ILE A 64 7.28 -1.45 -0.24
C ILE A 64 7.20 -0.05 -0.84
N LEU A 65 6.68 0.05 -2.06
CA LEU A 65 6.50 1.31 -2.76
C LEU A 65 5.10 1.84 -2.46
N LEU A 66 5.03 2.96 -1.74
CA LEU A 66 3.78 3.66 -1.42
C LEU A 66 3.61 4.82 -2.39
N GLY A 67 2.67 4.67 -3.32
CA GLY A 67 2.51 5.57 -4.45
C GLY A 67 1.28 6.48 -4.36
N ARG A 68 1.25 7.45 -5.28
CA ARG A 68 0.20 8.47 -5.37
C ARG A 68 -1.20 7.89 -5.59
N THR A 69 -1.31 6.85 -6.41
CA THR A 69 -2.59 6.30 -6.87
C THR A 69 -3.29 5.39 -5.86
N ASN A 70 -2.73 5.19 -4.67
CA ASN A 70 -3.30 4.30 -3.67
C ASN A 70 -3.03 4.76 -2.22
N PHE A 71 -1.77 5.03 -1.86
CA PHE A 71 -1.47 5.45 -0.49
C PHE A 71 -1.79 6.94 -0.28
N PHE A 72 -1.43 7.80 -1.26
CA PHE A 72 -1.64 9.25 -1.10
C PHE A 72 -3.08 9.69 -1.40
N SER A 73 -3.93 8.77 -1.87
CA SER A 73 -5.38 9.01 -1.95
C SER A 73 -6.05 8.86 -0.58
N GLU A 74 -5.54 7.97 0.28
CA GLU A 74 -6.08 7.75 1.63
C GLU A 74 -5.39 8.61 2.69
N PHE A 75 -4.11 8.98 2.49
CA PHE A 75 -3.33 9.75 3.45
C PHE A 75 -2.67 10.98 2.83
N ASP A 76 -2.63 12.08 3.58
CA ASP A 76 -1.66 13.14 3.37
C ASP A 76 -0.31 12.71 3.92
N VAL A 77 0.75 12.97 3.16
CA VAL A 77 2.11 12.51 3.47
C VAL A 77 3.09 13.68 3.39
N CYS A 78 3.81 13.93 4.48
CA CYS A 78 4.82 14.98 4.58
C CYS A 78 6.21 14.37 4.78
N PHE A 79 7.18 14.70 3.93
CA PHE A 79 8.54 14.12 3.99
C PHE A 79 9.55 15.09 4.61
N TYR A 80 10.33 14.60 5.57
CA TYR A 80 11.44 15.30 6.21
C TYR A 80 12.77 14.67 5.79
N GLY A 81 13.29 15.08 4.61
CA GLY A 81 14.43 14.44 3.96
C GLY A 81 15.71 14.37 4.81
N SER A 82 16.05 15.45 5.53
CA SER A 82 17.23 15.47 6.42
C SER A 82 17.09 14.54 7.64
N GLN A 83 15.86 14.20 8.03
CA GLN A 83 15.56 13.34 9.17
C GLN A 83 15.27 11.90 8.76
N LEU A 84 15.23 11.61 7.45
CA LEU A 84 14.81 10.33 6.90
C LEU A 84 13.46 9.86 7.48
N ALA A 85 12.57 10.82 7.73
CA ALA A 85 11.28 10.63 8.35
C ALA A 85 10.17 11.16 7.45
N PHE A 86 8.96 10.68 7.68
CA PHE A 86 7.76 11.22 7.06
C PHE A 86 6.61 11.15 8.05
N GLU A 87 5.65 12.04 7.93
CA GLU A 87 4.40 12.02 8.67
C GLU A 87 3.27 11.60 7.74
N VAL A 88 2.24 10.98 8.32
CA VAL A 88 1.03 10.53 7.63
C VAL A 88 -0.19 10.94 8.41
N CYS A 89 -1.18 11.50 7.72
CA CYS A 89 -2.47 11.87 8.28
C CYS A 89 -3.59 11.32 7.37
N PRO A 90 -4.65 10.69 7.90
CA PRO A 90 -5.78 10.28 7.08
C PRO A 90 -6.42 11.49 6.42
N LYS A 91 -6.77 11.37 5.14
CA LYS A 91 -7.58 12.39 4.47
C LYS A 91 -9.00 12.34 5.01
N SER A 92 -9.54 13.49 5.38
CA SER A 92 -10.98 13.61 5.59
C SER A 92 -11.66 13.31 4.27
N ARG A 93 -12.44 12.23 4.22
CA ARG A 93 -13.42 12.08 3.14
C ARG A 93 -14.44 13.18 3.38
N GLU A 94 -14.35 14.26 2.62
CA GLU A 94 -15.46 15.21 2.51
C GLU A 94 -16.65 14.37 2.05
N SER A 95 -17.58 14.10 2.97
CA SER A 95 -18.90 13.61 2.64
C SER A 95 -19.53 14.68 1.79
N GLY A 96 -19.46 14.52 0.47
CA GLY A 96 -20.20 15.30 -0.50
C GLY A 96 -21.68 15.07 -0.25
N ASP A 97 -22.25 15.92 0.60
CA ASP A 97 -23.68 16.20 0.65
C ASP A 97 -23.86 17.41 -0.28
N ASP A 98 -24.14 17.13 -1.55
CA ASP A 98 -24.75 18.05 -2.53
C ASP A 98 -25.79 17.26 -3.35
#